data_AF-A0A7Y3PWQ5-F1
#
_entry.id   AF-A0A7Y3PWQ5-F1
#
_cell.length_a   1.000
_cell.length_b   1.000
_cell.length_c   1.000
_cell.angle_alpha   90.00
_cell.angle_beta   90.00
_cell.angle_gamma   90.00
#
_symmetry.space_group_name_H-M   'P 1'
#
loop_
_entity.id
_entity.type
_entity.pdbx_description
1 polymer ?
#
loop_
_entity_poly.entity_id
_entity_poly.type
_entity_poly.pdbx_seq_one_letter_code
_entity_poly.pdbx_strand_id
1 'polypeptide(L)' 'EEYKRQNVPRTPTGNADVDAQIERLTDADHLATDGHVEVYEDVHRGLRDALTALDARPGPPAPSPSYGQHRS' A
#
# COMPACT_ATOMS: atom_id res chain seq x y z
N GLU A 1 27.93 18.02 11.55
CA GLU A 1 26.72 17.65 10.80
C GLU A 1 26.35 16.19 11.03
N GLU A 2 25.85 15.93 12.23
CA GLU A 2 25.16 14.70 12.59
C GLU A 2 23.85 14.70 11.79
N TYR A 3 23.83 14.01 10.64
CA TYR A 3 22.63 13.87 9.82
C TYR A 3 21.55 13.24 10.70
N LYS A 4 20.64 14.11 11.18
CA LYS A 4 19.39 13.74 11.86
C LYS A 4 18.82 12.53 11.11
N ARG A 5 18.84 11.37 11.76
CA ARG A 5 17.92 10.27 11.41
C ARG A 5 16.53 10.88 11.45
N GLN A 6 15.97 11.25 10.31
CA GLN A 6 14.64 11.86 10.28
C GLN A 6 13.65 10.73 10.46
N ASN A 7 13.40 10.36 11.72
CA ASN A 7 12.18 9.64 12.07
C ASN A 7 11.01 10.60 11.90
N VAL A 8 10.63 10.86 10.65
CA VAL A 8 9.45 11.66 10.31
C VAL A 8 8.25 10.88 10.81
N PRO A 9 7.44 11.42 11.73
CA PRO A 9 6.24 10.74 12.18
C PRO A 9 5.31 10.52 10.98
N ARG A 10 4.93 9.26 10.74
CA ARG A 10 4.06 8.83 9.64
C ARG A 10 2.71 8.40 10.18
N THR A 11 1.63 8.92 9.61
CA THR A 11 0.28 8.40 9.85
C THR A 11 0.11 7.11 9.05
N PRO A 12 -0.31 5.99 9.66
CA PRO A 12 -0.57 4.74 8.94
C PRO A 12 -1.58 4.94 7.81
N THR A 13 -1.37 4.26 6.68
CA THR A 13 -2.28 4.33 5.53
C THR A 13 -3.55 3.52 5.75
N GLY A 14 -3.52 2.59 6.72
CA GLY A 14 -4.61 1.65 6.98
C GLY A 14 -4.57 0.41 6.09
N ASN A 15 -3.53 0.28 5.23
CA ASN A 15 -3.24 -0.92 4.47
C ASN A 15 -1.89 -1.49 4.95
N ALA A 16 -1.94 -2.69 5.56
CA ALA A 16 -0.78 -3.32 6.16
C ALA A 16 0.36 -3.60 5.15
N ASP A 17 0.02 -3.93 3.90
CA ASP A 17 1.01 -4.20 2.86
C ASP A 17 1.73 -2.91 2.45
N VAL A 18 0.98 -1.81 2.28
CA VAL A 18 1.55 -0.49 1.99
C VAL A 18 2.38 0.01 3.16
N ASP A 19 1.90 -0.14 4.39
CA ASP A 19 2.60 0.28 5.60
C ASP A 19 3.92 -0.49 5.77
N ALA A 20 3.95 -1.80 5.46
CA ALA A 20 5.17 -2.61 5.50
C ALA A 20 6.22 -2.17 4.45
N GLN A 21 5.80 -1.76 3.25
CA GLN A 21 6.74 -1.23 2.25
C GLN A 21 7.31 0.13 2.66
N ILE A 22 6.51 0.98 3.32
CA ILE A 22 6.97 2.26 3.86
C ILE A 22 7.98 2.04 4.99
N GLU A 23 7.76 1.04 5.84
CA GLU A 23 8.72 0.65 6.88
C GLU A 23 10.03 0.15 6.27
N ARG A 24 9.98 -0.73 5.26
CA ARG A 24 11.18 -1.19 4.53
C ARG A 24 11.97 -0.05 3.89
N LEU A 25 11.30 1.01 3.42
CA LEU A 25 11.99 2.19 2.90
C LEU A 25 12.87 2.87 3.96
N THR A 26 12.52 2.76 5.24
CA THR A 26 13.36 3.29 6.34
C THR A 26 14.67 2.54 6.51
N ASP A 27 14.77 1.28 6.04
CA ASP A 27 16.02 0.53 6.03
C ASP A 27 17.04 1.16 5.06
N ALA A 28 16.59 1.76 3.95
CA ALA A 28 17.46 2.44 2.99
C ALA A 28 18.21 3.62 3.61
N ASP A 29 17.59 4.36 4.54
CA ASP A 29 18.23 5.47 5.28
C ASP A 29 19.45 4.98 6.11
N HIS A 30 19.56 3.67 6.35
CA HIS A 30 20.63 3.04 7.11
C HIS A 30 21.67 2.31 6.24
N LEU A 31 21.41 2.15 4.95
CA LEU A 31 22.32 1.50 4.03
C LEU A 31 23.33 2.49 3.43
N ALA A 32 24.49 1.97 3.02
CA ALA A 32 25.35 2.68 2.09
C ALA A 32 24.61 2.85 0.75
N THR A 33 24.95 3.89 -0.03
CA THR A 33 24.26 4.24 -1.28
C THR A 33 24.18 3.09 -2.28
N ASP A 34 25.18 2.22 -2.31
CA ASP A 34 25.19 1.02 -3.18
C ASP A 34 24.04 0.04 -2.85
N GLY A 35 23.54 0.04 -1.62
CA GLY A 35 22.39 -0.77 -1.18
C GLY A 35 21.03 -0.08 -1.32
N HIS A 36 20.98 1.21 -1.67
CA HIS A 36 19.71 1.95 -1.77
C HIS A 36 18.87 1.46 -2.94
N VAL A 37 19.51 1.16 -4.07
CA VAL A 37 18.81 0.77 -5.31
C VAL A 37 18.00 -0.51 -5.11
N GLU A 38 18.56 -1.52 -4.46
CA GLU A 38 17.89 -2.79 -4.21
C GLU A 38 16.63 -2.61 -3.34
N VAL A 39 16.71 -1.75 -2.31
CA VAL A 39 15.56 -1.43 -1.46
C VAL A 39 14.50 -0.64 -2.23
N TYR A 40 14.89 0.34 -3.05
CA TYR A 40 13.94 1.11 -3.86
C TYR A 40 13.19 0.23 -4.86
N GLU A 41 13.87 -0.69 -5.53
CA GLU A 41 13.24 -1.60 -6.50
C GLU A 41 12.26 -2.56 -5.83
N ASP A 42 12.64 -3.12 -4.68
CA ASP A 42 11.78 -4.01 -3.91
C ASP A 42 10.53 -3.29 -3.38
N VAL A 43 10.71 -2.10 -2.80
CA VAL A 43 9.61 -1.25 -2.33
C VAL A 43 8.69 -0.83 -3.48
N HIS A 44 9.24 -0.45 -4.64
CA HIS A 44 8.42 -0.10 -5.81
C HIS A 44 7.59 -1.27 -6.30
N ARG A 45 8.16 -2.49 -6.33
CA ARG A 45 7.43 -3.68 -6.72
C ARG A 45 6.32 -4.00 -5.71
N GLY A 46 6.64 -4.02 -4.43
CA GLY A 46 5.65 -4.31 -3.37
C GLY A 46 4.49 -3.29 -3.35
N LEU A 47 4.80 -2.00 -3.52
CA LEU A 47 3.76 -0.97 -3.59
C LEU A 47 2.87 -1.12 -4.82
N ARG A 48 3.46 -1.44 -5.98
CA ARG A 48 2.69 -1.70 -7.21
C ARG A 48 1.74 -2.89 -7.03
N ASP A 49 2.21 -3.96 -6.41
CA ASP A 49 1.41 -5.16 -6.17
C ASP A 49 0.24 -4.86 -5.21
N ALA A 50 0.52 -4.15 -4.10
CA ALA A 50 -0.51 -3.74 -3.15
C ALA A 50 -1.59 -2.85 -3.80
N LEU A 51 -1.19 -1.87 -4.61
CA LEU A 51 -2.13 -1.00 -5.33
C LEU A 51 -2.94 -1.77 -6.37
N THR A 52 -2.31 -2.71 -7.09
CA THR A 52 -3.01 -3.58 -8.04
C THR A 52 -4.06 -4.45 -7.34
N ALA A 53 -3.72 -5.01 -6.17
CA ALA A 53 -4.67 -5.79 -5.38
C ALA A 53 -5.85 -4.95 -4.87
N LEU A 54 -5.61 -3.68 -4.52
CA LEU A 54 -6.68 -2.77 -4.10
C LEU A 54 -7.64 -2.43 -5.24
N ASP A 55 -7.12 -2.28 -6.46
CA ASP A 55 -7.89 -2.00 -7.68
C ASP A 55 -8.70 -3.22 -8.14
N ALA A 56 -8.17 -4.42 -7.95
CA ALA A 56 -8.82 -5.67 -8.33
C ALA A 56 -10.01 -6.07 -7.43
N ARG A 57 -10.33 -5.33 -6.36
CA ARG A 57 -11.44 -5.67 -5.46
C ARG A 57 -12.79 -5.57 -6.21
N PRO A 58 -13.56 -6.67 -6.31
CA PRO A 58 -14.88 -6.64 -6.94
C PRO A 58 -15.80 -5.64 -6.22
N GLY A 59 -16.54 -4.86 -7.00
CA GLY A 59 -17.60 -4.02 -6.46
C GLY A 59 -18.66 -4.85 -5.73
N PRO A 60 -19.40 -4.27 -4.77
CA PRO A 60 -20.47 -4.98 -4.09
C PRO A 60 -21.47 -5.55 -5.11
N PRO A 61 -22.03 -6.75 -4.86
CA PRO A 61 -22.97 -7.38 -5.77
C PRO A 61 -24.16 -6.43 -6.02
N ALA A 62 -24.60 -6.36 -7.28
CA ALA A 62 -25.75 -5.53 -7.65
C ALA A 62 -27.01 -5.97 -6.86
N PRO A 63 -27.87 -5.04 -6.43
CA PRO A 63 -29.10 -5.39 -5.74
C PRO A 63 -29.99 -6.26 -6.64
N SER A 64 -30.56 -7.32 -6.07
CA SER A 64 -31.47 -8.22 -6.76
C SER A 64 -32.69 -7.43 -7.29
N PRO A 65 -33.05 -7.55 -8.58
CA PRO A 65 -34.20 -6.83 -9.10
C PRO A 65 -35.50 -7.43 -8.54
N SER A 66 -36.26 -6.61 -7.82
CA SER A 66 -37.57 -6.95 -7.25
C SER A 66 -38.66 -6.90 -8.31
N TYR A 67 -38.67 -7.87 -9.23
CA TYR A 67 -39.83 -8.13 -10.09
C TYR A 67 -40.82 -9.04 -9.34
N GLY A 68 -41.96 -8.52 -8.85
CA GLY A 68 -43.07 -9.41 -8.53
C GLY A 68 -44.11 -9.04 -7.46
N GLN A 69 -44.09 -7.86 -6.81
CA GLN A 69 -45.08 -7.53 -5.78
C GLN A 69 -46.10 -6.45 -6.19
N HIS A 70 -46.49 -6.41 -7.48
CA HIS A 70 -47.59 -5.58 -7.96
C HIS A 70 -48.54 -6.38 -8.86
N ARG A 71 -49.08 -7.50 -8.34
CA ARG A 71 -50.26 -8.10 -8.94
C ARG A 71 -51.03 -8.93 -7.92
N SER A 72 -51.98 -8.29 -7.24
CA SER A 72 -53.24 -8.88 -6.73
C SER A 72 -54.13 -7.74 -6.27
#